data_AF-J7U102-F1
#
_entry.id   AF-J7U102-F1
#
_cell.length_a   1.000
_cell.length_b   1.000
_cell.length_c   1.000
_cell.angle_alpha   90.00
_cell.angle_beta   90.00
_cell.angle_gamma   90.00
#
_symmetry.space_group_name_H-M   'P 1'
#
loop_
_entity.id
_entity.type
_entity.pdbx_description
1 polymer ?
#
loop_
_entity_poly.entity_id
_entity_poly.type
_entity_poly.pdbx_seq_one_letter_code
_entity_poly.pdbx_strand_id
1 'polypeptide(L)'
;MHSISNNKALLKLYAVALVFAVLIYCGTGDLIRALTSLLAFSPYAFVHAKPMAVSAAAGWLAAHGIRIRTSATLEQLSHMENIAFTTSAIAPTGTMQTDAPQLMDKLRRMGMHPVLLAPIGTSDAAQLAAQAGIRDIRTALPPSNDPFAVSTACIQGSTDNRSASEKACLHIVLGSSAASDADIICASDDLSQLPLLLRTAHQLRQKIEQNAIFGYTMNFIGIGLAAVGILSPFVGALWHAASTALILVNTESLHLAQVYEKKFAFSKAV
;
A
#
# COMPACT_ATOMS: atom_id res chain seq x y z
N MET A 1 3.73 6.73 16.06
CA MET A 1 3.36 5.42 16.65
C MET A 1 3.74 4.20 15.82
N HIS A 2 3.94 4.30 14.49
CA HIS A 2 4.29 3.15 13.62
C HIS A 2 5.68 2.52 13.92
N SER A 3 6.68 3.33 14.31
CA SER A 3 8.04 2.86 14.62
C SER A 3 8.12 1.96 15.87
N ILE A 4 7.34 2.26 16.92
CA ILE A 4 7.35 1.48 18.18
C ILE A 4 6.70 0.09 17.99
N SER A 5 5.68 -0.03 17.13
CA SER A 5 5.05 -1.31 16.80
C SER A 5 6.00 -2.22 16.02
N ASN A 6 6.73 -1.67 15.04
CA ASN A 6 7.71 -2.43 14.26
C ASN A 6 8.84 -2.97 15.14
N ASN A 7 9.32 -2.19 16.11
CA ASN A 7 10.38 -2.65 17.03
C ASN A 7 9.93 -3.82 17.90
N LYS A 8 8.66 -3.84 18.36
CA LYS A 8 8.11 -4.98 19.10
C LYS A 8 7.98 -6.23 18.24
N ALA A 9 7.56 -6.07 16.98
CA ALA A 9 7.46 -7.18 16.04
C ALA A 9 8.84 -7.76 15.70
N LEU A 10 9.84 -6.90 15.47
CA LEU A 10 11.23 -7.31 15.27
C LEU A 10 11.80 -8.05 16.48
N LEU A 11 11.60 -7.50 17.68
CA LEU A 11 12.05 -8.16 18.90
C LEU A 11 11.40 -9.54 19.07
N LYS A 12 10.10 -9.67 18.82
CA LYS A 12 9.41 -10.97 18.83
C LYS A 12 10.01 -11.94 17.82
N LEU A 13 10.33 -11.47 16.63
CA LEU A 13 10.88 -12.33 15.57
C LEU A 13 12.27 -12.86 15.95
N TYR A 14 13.14 -12.00 16.47
CA TYR A 14 14.46 -12.42 16.99
C TYR A 14 14.34 -13.34 18.21
N ALA A 15 13.39 -13.07 19.12
CA ALA A 15 13.13 -13.94 20.26
C ALA A 15 12.69 -15.34 19.81
N VAL A 16 11.81 -15.43 18.82
CA VAL A 16 11.39 -16.70 18.21
C VAL A 16 12.59 -17.43 17.60
N ALA A 17 13.43 -16.73 16.82
CA ALA A 17 14.64 -17.33 16.24
C ALA A 17 15.60 -17.87 17.32
N LEU A 18 15.77 -17.13 18.43
CA LEU A 18 16.60 -17.56 19.57
C LEU A 18 16.01 -18.79 20.27
N VAL A 19 14.70 -18.82 20.49
CA VAL A 19 14.02 -20.00 21.06
C VAL A 19 14.27 -21.23 20.18
N PHE A 20 14.12 -21.12 18.85
CA PHE A 20 14.43 -22.23 17.95
C PHE A 20 15.90 -22.66 18.03
N ALA A 21 16.85 -21.72 18.09
CA ALA A 21 18.26 -22.05 18.21
C ALA A 21 18.57 -22.81 19.52
N VAL A 22 17.98 -22.40 20.64
CA VAL A 22 18.09 -23.11 21.94
C VAL A 22 17.47 -24.50 21.84
N LEU A 23 16.29 -24.64 21.23
CA LEU A 23 15.66 -25.95 21.03
C LEU A 23 16.52 -26.88 20.17
N ILE A 24 17.13 -26.36 19.11
CA ILE A 24 18.06 -27.12 18.26
C ILE A 24 19.28 -27.56 19.08
N TYR A 25 19.86 -26.67 19.90
CA TYR A 25 20.98 -27.02 20.77
C TYR A 25 20.60 -28.11 21.78
N CYS A 26 19.47 -27.95 22.50
CA CYS A 26 19.00 -28.95 23.46
C CYS A 26 18.69 -30.30 22.81
N GLY A 27 18.16 -30.31 21.59
CA GLY A 27 17.80 -31.55 20.88
C GLY A 27 18.99 -32.25 20.20
N THR A 28 20.02 -31.50 19.80
CA THR A 28 21.15 -32.04 19.00
C THR A 28 22.48 -32.08 19.74
N GLY A 29 22.64 -31.28 20.80
CA GLY A 29 23.91 -31.08 21.50
C GLY A 29 24.94 -30.26 20.72
N ASP A 30 24.64 -29.85 19.49
CA ASP A 30 25.59 -29.21 18.58
C ASP A 30 25.37 -27.69 18.51
N LEU A 31 26.35 -26.95 19.03
CA LEU A 31 26.35 -25.49 19.03
C LEU A 31 26.46 -24.92 17.59
N ILE A 32 27.13 -25.61 16.68
CA ILE A 32 27.33 -25.14 15.30
C ILE A 32 25.98 -25.11 14.57
N ARG A 33 25.12 -26.11 14.77
CA ARG A 33 23.77 -26.15 14.21
C ARG A 33 22.88 -25.03 14.75
N ALA A 34 22.93 -24.79 16.06
CA ALA A 34 22.20 -23.69 16.68
C ALA A 34 22.65 -22.32 16.14
N LEU A 35 23.95 -22.07 16.07
CA LEU A 35 24.50 -20.83 15.50
C LEU A 35 24.19 -20.67 14.00
N THR A 36 24.25 -21.77 13.24
CA THR A 36 23.92 -21.74 11.80
C THR A 36 22.45 -21.42 11.57
N SER A 37 21.55 -21.87 12.46
CA SER A 37 20.12 -21.53 12.37
C SER A 37 19.87 -20.03 12.59
N LEU A 38 20.60 -19.40 13.52
CA LEU A 38 20.56 -17.95 13.73
C LEU A 38 21.13 -17.18 12.55
N LEU A 39 22.17 -17.70 11.91
CA LEU A 39 22.77 -17.11 10.71
C LEU A 39 21.82 -17.20 9.49
N ALA A 40 21.17 -18.35 9.32
CA ALA A 40 20.22 -18.60 8.24
C ALA A 40 18.95 -17.74 8.37
N PHE A 41 18.59 -17.35 9.60
CA PHE A 41 17.48 -16.44 9.86
C PHE A 41 17.80 -15.02 9.35
N SER A 42 16.91 -14.46 8.52
CA SER A 42 17.00 -13.11 7.98
C SER A 42 15.70 -12.33 8.21
N PRO A 43 15.70 -11.27 9.05
CA PRO A 43 14.54 -10.40 9.22
C PRO A 43 14.41 -9.35 8.10
N TYR A 44 15.21 -9.44 7.03
CA TYR A 44 15.29 -8.45 5.97
C TYR A 44 13.92 -8.14 5.33
N ALA A 45 13.09 -9.17 5.08
CA ALA A 45 11.75 -9.01 4.54
C ALA A 45 10.88 -8.03 5.36
N PHE A 46 11.02 -8.05 6.70
CA PHE A 46 10.23 -7.21 7.59
C PHE A 46 10.78 -5.79 7.71
N VAL A 47 12.12 -5.65 7.69
CA VAL A 47 12.80 -4.36 7.88
C VAL A 47 12.82 -3.53 6.60
N HIS A 48 13.15 -4.15 5.46
CA HIS A 48 13.51 -3.41 4.24
C HIS A 48 12.53 -3.57 3.09
N ALA A 49 11.78 -4.68 2.99
CA ALA A 49 10.93 -4.90 1.81
C ALA A 49 9.84 -3.82 1.65
N LYS A 50 9.25 -3.36 2.77
CA LYS A 50 8.22 -2.31 2.78
C LYS A 50 8.71 -0.96 2.23
N PRO A 51 9.72 -0.28 2.83
CA PRO A 51 10.16 1.02 2.34
C PRO A 51 10.66 0.97 0.89
N MET A 52 11.24 -0.14 0.46
CA MET A 52 11.68 -0.33 -0.92
C MET A 52 10.51 -0.43 -1.90
N ALA A 53 9.50 -1.25 -1.60
CA ALA A 53 8.31 -1.36 -2.43
C ALA A 53 7.56 -0.02 -2.53
N VAL A 54 7.43 0.68 -1.40
CA VAL A 54 6.79 2.00 -1.33
C VAL A 54 7.57 3.03 -2.14
N SER A 55 8.90 3.06 -2.04
CA SER A 55 9.73 3.99 -2.80
C SER A 55 9.64 3.75 -4.30
N ALA A 56 9.64 2.48 -4.73
CA ALA A 56 9.49 2.13 -6.15
C ALA A 56 8.11 2.56 -6.68
N ALA A 57 7.04 2.28 -5.93
CA ALA A 57 5.68 2.68 -6.27
C ALA A 57 5.53 4.21 -6.34
N ALA A 58 6.09 4.93 -5.36
CA ALA A 58 6.06 6.39 -5.32
C ALA A 58 6.83 7.01 -6.49
N GLY A 59 8.02 6.47 -6.84
CA GLY A 59 8.78 6.92 -8.00
C GLY A 59 8.03 6.73 -9.32
N TRP A 60 7.36 5.58 -9.48
CA TRP A 60 6.54 5.32 -10.66
C TRP A 60 5.31 6.23 -10.74
N LEU A 61 4.63 6.49 -9.62
CA LEU A 61 3.49 7.42 -9.55
C LEU A 61 3.92 8.86 -9.87
N ALA A 62 5.07 9.29 -9.34
CA ALA A 62 5.66 10.59 -9.64
C ALA A 62 5.95 10.75 -11.14
N ALA A 63 6.47 9.71 -11.81
CA ALA A 63 6.69 9.71 -13.26
C ALA A 63 5.39 9.81 -14.08
N HIS A 64 4.22 9.53 -13.48
CA HIS A 64 2.90 9.69 -14.09
C HIS A 64 2.15 10.93 -13.60
N GLY A 65 2.85 11.89 -12.96
CA GLY A 65 2.26 13.15 -12.52
C GLY A 65 1.49 13.07 -11.20
N ILE A 66 1.66 12.00 -10.42
CA ILE A 66 1.04 11.87 -9.10
C ILE A 66 2.11 12.06 -8.03
N ARG A 67 2.02 13.15 -7.27
CA ARG A 67 2.99 13.52 -6.24
C ARG A 67 2.50 13.06 -4.89
N ILE A 68 3.35 12.35 -4.16
CA ILE A 68 3.04 11.86 -2.81
C ILE A 68 3.94 12.60 -1.82
N ARG A 69 3.35 13.13 -0.75
CA ARG A 69 4.08 13.90 0.29
C ARG A 69 5.03 13.02 1.08
N THR A 70 4.57 11.87 1.54
CA THR A 70 5.37 10.94 2.34
C THR A 70 5.19 9.51 1.88
N SER A 71 6.24 8.69 1.99
CA SER A 71 6.15 7.24 1.73
C SER A 71 5.08 6.56 2.60
N ALA A 72 4.92 7.01 3.86
CA ALA A 72 3.90 6.50 4.78
C ALA A 72 2.47 6.72 4.25
N THR A 73 2.22 7.83 3.55
CA THR A 73 0.92 8.12 2.93
C THR A 73 0.53 7.03 1.93
N LEU A 74 1.46 6.58 1.09
CA LEU A 74 1.16 5.55 0.09
C LEU A 74 0.92 4.18 0.75
N GLU A 75 1.66 3.86 1.82
CA GLU A 75 1.39 2.65 2.62
C GLU A 75 0.00 2.73 3.27
N GLN A 76 -0.37 3.89 3.84
CA GLN A 76 -1.70 4.09 4.41
C GLN A 76 -2.80 3.92 3.36
N LEU A 77 -2.66 4.54 2.18
CA LEU A 77 -3.62 4.39 1.08
C LEU A 77 -3.79 2.93 0.65
N SER A 78 -2.72 2.13 0.69
CA SER A 78 -2.77 0.72 0.31
C SER A 78 -3.71 -0.14 1.17
N HIS A 79 -4.03 0.32 2.38
CA HIS A 79 -4.92 -0.34 3.32
C HIS A 79 -6.34 0.23 3.33
N MET A 80 -6.62 1.28 2.54
CA MET A 80 -7.93 1.92 2.50
C MET A 80 -8.82 1.25 1.46
N GLU A 81 -10.06 0.99 1.85
CA GLU A 81 -11.10 0.43 0.98
C GLU A 81 -12.22 1.44 0.72
N ASN A 82 -12.41 2.40 1.63
CA ASN A 82 -13.39 3.47 1.49
C ASN A 82 -12.77 4.66 0.75
N ILE A 83 -13.41 5.07 -0.34
CA ILE A 83 -12.97 6.21 -1.14
C ILE A 83 -14.08 7.25 -1.13
N ALA A 84 -13.90 8.33 -0.38
CA ALA A 84 -14.82 9.43 -0.31
C ALA A 84 -14.50 10.46 -1.40
N PHE A 85 -15.52 10.90 -2.13
CA PHE A 85 -15.42 11.92 -3.17
C PHE A 85 -16.22 13.14 -2.77
N THR A 86 -15.66 14.35 -2.87
CA THR A 86 -16.47 15.56 -2.74
C THR A 86 -17.23 15.84 -4.03
N THR A 87 -18.28 16.66 -3.94
CA THR A 87 -19.05 17.11 -5.11
C THR A 87 -18.17 17.80 -6.15
N SER A 88 -17.17 18.57 -5.71
CA SER A 88 -16.21 19.25 -6.61
C SER A 88 -15.28 18.27 -7.34
N ALA A 89 -14.95 17.12 -6.74
CA ALA A 89 -14.12 16.11 -7.39
C ALA A 89 -14.86 15.42 -8.55
N ILE A 90 -16.17 15.20 -8.41
CA ILE A 90 -16.99 14.54 -9.43
C ILE A 90 -17.55 15.53 -10.46
N ALA A 91 -17.85 16.75 -10.02
CA ALA A 91 -18.47 17.79 -10.83
C ALA A 91 -17.81 19.16 -10.54
N PRO A 92 -16.55 19.38 -10.95
CA PRO A 92 -15.80 20.58 -10.64
C PRO A 92 -16.44 21.86 -11.19
N THR A 93 -17.09 21.78 -12.35
CA THR A 93 -17.81 22.89 -13.01
C THR A 93 -19.33 22.83 -12.79
N GLY A 94 -19.80 22.03 -11.83
CA GLY A 94 -21.22 21.76 -11.61
C GLY A 94 -21.83 20.75 -12.60
N THR A 95 -21.08 20.34 -13.62
CA THR A 95 -21.42 19.25 -14.53
C THR A 95 -20.58 18.02 -14.20
N MET A 96 -21.22 16.84 -14.18
CA MET A 96 -20.54 15.57 -13.93
C MET A 96 -19.44 15.30 -14.96
N GLN A 97 -18.26 14.89 -14.49
CA GLN A 97 -17.22 14.36 -15.37
C GLN A 97 -17.71 13.06 -16.03
N THR A 98 -17.56 12.97 -17.36
CA THR A 98 -18.04 11.84 -18.18
C THR A 98 -17.51 10.48 -17.71
N ASP A 99 -16.30 10.46 -17.13
CA ASP A 99 -15.62 9.23 -16.70
C ASP A 99 -16.04 8.78 -15.28
N ALA A 100 -16.76 9.61 -14.52
CA ALA A 100 -17.10 9.32 -13.13
C ALA A 100 -17.89 8.00 -12.95
N PRO A 101 -18.95 7.70 -13.72
CA PRO A 101 -19.69 6.45 -13.53
C PRO A 101 -18.84 5.21 -13.83
N GLN A 102 -18.02 5.26 -14.89
CA GLN A 102 -17.12 4.18 -15.26
C GLN A 102 -16.04 3.96 -14.21
N LEU A 103 -15.54 5.04 -13.60
CA LEU A 103 -14.62 4.98 -12.48
C LEU A 103 -15.27 4.28 -11.29
N MET A 104 -16.46 4.68 -10.86
CA MET A 104 -17.12 4.08 -9.69
C MET A 104 -17.36 2.58 -9.88
N ASP A 105 -17.73 2.16 -11.08
CA ASP A 105 -17.85 0.73 -11.42
C ASP A 105 -16.51 0.00 -11.40
N LYS A 106 -15.41 0.66 -11.81
CA LYS A 106 -14.05 0.10 -11.72
C LYS A 106 -13.59 -0.02 -10.27
N LEU A 107 -13.86 0.99 -9.44
CA LEU A 107 -13.53 0.98 -8.01
C LEU A 107 -14.29 -0.13 -7.28
N ARG A 108 -15.60 -0.28 -7.54
CA ARG A 108 -16.40 -1.37 -6.96
C ARG A 108 -15.88 -2.75 -7.36
N ARG A 109 -15.44 -2.93 -8.61
CA ARG A 109 -14.79 -4.17 -9.08
C ARG A 109 -13.44 -4.45 -8.42
N MET A 110 -12.76 -3.42 -7.95
CA MET A 110 -11.53 -3.54 -7.17
C MET A 110 -11.79 -3.78 -5.66
N GLY A 111 -13.06 -3.92 -5.25
CA GLY A 111 -13.44 -4.09 -3.85
C GLY A 111 -13.44 -2.79 -3.04
N MET A 112 -13.35 -1.63 -3.69
CA MET A 112 -13.44 -0.33 -3.01
C MET A 112 -14.88 0.15 -2.91
N HIS A 113 -15.16 0.89 -1.83
CA HIS A 113 -16.47 1.45 -1.50
C HIS A 113 -16.46 2.96 -1.76
N PRO A 114 -16.96 3.42 -2.93
CA PRO A 114 -17.08 4.84 -3.19
C PRO A 114 -18.21 5.45 -2.35
N VAL A 115 -17.92 6.61 -1.77
CA VAL A 115 -18.83 7.39 -0.91
C VAL A 115 -18.86 8.82 -1.42
N LEU A 116 -20.04 9.44 -1.49
CA LEU A 116 -20.17 10.86 -1.84
C LEU A 116 -20.24 11.69 -0.56
N LEU A 117 -19.33 12.67 -0.43
CA LEU A 117 -19.38 13.71 0.58
C LEU A 117 -20.05 14.95 0.00
N ALA A 118 -21.22 15.27 0.53
CA ALA A 118 -22.08 16.34 0.05
C ALA A 118 -22.52 17.24 1.21
N PRO A 119 -22.01 18.48 1.32
CA PRO A 119 -22.39 19.40 2.38
C PRO A 119 -23.90 19.64 2.45
N ILE A 120 -24.42 19.92 3.65
CA ILE A 120 -25.83 20.22 3.86
C ILE A 120 -26.24 21.40 2.97
N GLY A 121 -27.32 21.24 2.19
CA GLY A 121 -27.81 22.26 1.24
C GLY A 121 -27.43 22.00 -0.23
N THR A 122 -26.70 20.93 -0.53
CA THR A 122 -26.46 20.47 -1.90
C THR A 122 -27.69 19.73 -2.45
N SER A 123 -28.66 20.48 -2.97
CA SER A 123 -29.93 19.95 -3.54
C SER A 123 -29.70 18.90 -4.64
N ASP A 124 -28.58 18.98 -5.36
CA ASP A 124 -28.27 18.12 -6.50
C ASP A 124 -27.43 16.89 -6.11
N ALA A 125 -27.06 16.74 -4.83
CA ALA A 125 -26.18 15.66 -4.38
C ALA A 125 -26.75 14.26 -4.65
N ALA A 126 -28.07 14.09 -4.43
CA ALA A 126 -28.73 12.82 -4.71
C ALA A 126 -28.75 12.48 -6.21
N GLN A 127 -28.91 13.49 -7.08
CA GLN A 127 -28.87 13.30 -8.52
C GLN A 127 -27.45 12.99 -9.02
N LEU A 128 -26.46 13.72 -8.51
CA LEU A 128 -25.04 13.47 -8.78
C LEU A 128 -24.62 12.07 -8.33
N ALA A 129 -25.01 11.64 -7.13
CA ALA A 129 -24.73 10.30 -6.65
C ALA A 129 -25.36 9.23 -7.55
N ALA A 130 -26.63 9.40 -7.93
CA ALA A 130 -27.33 8.48 -8.80
C ALA A 130 -26.67 8.37 -10.19
N GLN A 131 -26.30 9.51 -10.78
CA GLN A 131 -25.62 9.56 -12.08
C GLN A 131 -24.20 8.93 -12.01
N ALA A 132 -23.46 9.14 -10.92
CA ALA A 132 -22.14 8.56 -10.72
C ALA A 132 -22.19 7.09 -10.28
N GLY A 133 -23.38 6.57 -9.91
CA GLY A 133 -23.55 5.23 -9.37
C GLY A 133 -23.01 5.07 -7.95
N ILE A 134 -23.03 6.12 -7.14
CA ILE A 134 -22.64 6.10 -5.73
C ILE A 134 -23.90 5.89 -4.88
N ARG A 135 -23.86 4.89 -3.99
CA ARG A 135 -25.01 4.53 -3.12
C ARG A 135 -24.90 5.11 -1.70
N ASP A 136 -23.69 5.30 -1.20
CA ASP A 136 -23.44 5.87 0.12
C ASP A 136 -23.21 7.37 -0.03
N ILE A 137 -24.15 8.17 0.49
CA ILE A 137 -24.10 9.63 0.47
C ILE A 137 -24.03 10.09 1.93
N ARG A 138 -23.02 10.89 2.25
CA ARG A 138 -22.80 11.41 3.60
C ARG A 138 -22.61 12.91 3.57
N THR A 139 -23.09 13.58 4.60
CA THR A 139 -22.94 15.03 4.75
C THR A 139 -21.55 15.42 5.25
N ALA A 140 -20.94 14.55 6.05
CA ALA A 140 -19.60 14.70 6.58
C ALA A 140 -19.01 13.32 6.91
N LEU A 141 -17.69 13.29 7.09
CA LEU A 141 -17.02 12.11 7.63
C LEU A 141 -17.29 12.00 9.14
N PRO A 142 -17.37 10.78 9.69
CA PRO A 142 -17.48 10.59 11.13
C PRO A 142 -16.25 11.18 11.86
N PRO A 143 -16.34 11.40 13.19
CA PRO A 143 -15.25 11.99 13.96
C PRO A 143 -13.95 11.21 13.80
N SER A 144 -12.81 11.88 14.04
CA SER A 144 -11.47 11.33 13.77
C SER A 144 -11.11 10.03 14.50
N ASN A 145 -11.85 9.69 15.56
CA ASN A 145 -11.67 8.45 16.31
C ASN A 145 -12.47 7.27 15.74
N ASP A 146 -13.30 7.50 14.71
CA ASP A 146 -14.07 6.44 14.06
C ASP A 146 -13.16 5.63 13.11
N PRO A 147 -13.13 4.29 13.23
CA PRO A 147 -12.40 3.42 12.32
C PRO A 147 -12.69 3.70 10.84
N PHE A 148 -13.92 4.09 10.51
CA PHE A 148 -14.30 4.44 9.15
C PHE A 148 -13.52 5.64 8.62
N ALA A 149 -13.39 6.72 9.40
CA ALA A 149 -12.68 7.92 8.98
C ALA A 149 -11.18 7.63 8.76
N VAL A 150 -10.56 6.88 9.67
CA VAL A 150 -9.13 6.53 9.59
C VAL A 150 -8.83 5.63 8.38
N SER A 151 -9.79 4.81 7.95
CA SER A 151 -9.65 3.91 6.80
C SER A 151 -10.24 4.47 5.48
N THR A 152 -10.49 5.79 5.42
CA THR A 152 -11.05 6.45 4.23
C THR A 152 -10.03 7.39 3.59
N ALA A 153 -9.89 7.30 2.27
CA ALA A 153 -9.22 8.30 1.45
C ALA A 153 -10.26 9.31 0.93
N CYS A 154 -10.03 10.59 1.16
CA CYS A 154 -10.89 11.67 0.69
C CYS A 154 -10.28 12.31 -0.56
N ILE A 155 -11.04 12.34 -1.64
CA ILE A 155 -10.68 12.90 -2.94
C ILE A 155 -11.42 14.22 -3.15
N GLN A 156 -10.66 15.27 -3.41
CA GLN A 156 -11.17 16.63 -3.56
C GLN A 156 -10.75 17.26 -4.88
N GLY A 157 -11.60 18.14 -5.41
CA GLY A 157 -11.22 19.07 -6.47
C GLY A 157 -10.28 20.16 -5.95
N SER A 158 -9.61 20.84 -6.87
CA SER A 158 -8.62 21.89 -6.59
C SER A 158 -9.15 23.10 -5.83
N THR A 159 -10.47 23.30 -5.81
CA THR A 159 -11.14 24.45 -5.19
C THR A 159 -11.53 24.23 -3.73
N ASP A 160 -11.50 22.99 -3.24
CA ASP A 160 -11.95 22.68 -1.89
C ASP A 160 -10.84 22.93 -0.86
N ASN A 161 -11.23 23.54 0.27
CA ASN A 161 -10.36 23.62 1.44
C ASN A 161 -10.65 22.42 2.35
N ARG A 162 -9.58 21.80 2.86
CA ARG A 162 -9.68 20.69 3.82
C ARG A 162 -10.50 21.10 5.04
N SER A 163 -11.62 20.42 5.25
CA SER A 163 -12.50 20.67 6.39
C SER A 163 -11.93 20.03 7.67
N ALA A 164 -12.40 20.47 8.84
CA ALA A 164 -11.96 19.91 10.12
C ALA A 164 -12.31 18.41 10.28
N SER A 165 -13.38 17.95 9.63
CA SER A 165 -13.82 16.54 9.60
C SER A 165 -12.89 15.66 8.76
N GLU A 166 -12.23 16.22 7.74
CA GLU A 166 -11.34 15.50 6.81
C GLU A 166 -9.88 15.41 7.29
N LYS A 167 -9.54 15.98 8.45
CA LYS A 167 -8.19 15.86 9.04
C LYS A 167 -7.85 14.42 9.45
N ALA A 168 -8.85 13.59 9.65
CA ALA A 168 -8.69 12.18 10.01
C ALA A 168 -8.43 11.25 8.81
N CYS A 169 -8.77 11.71 7.60
CA CYS A 169 -8.66 10.96 6.37
C CYS A 169 -7.38 11.31 5.62
N LEU A 170 -6.94 10.38 4.79
CA LEU A 170 -5.88 10.65 3.82
C LEU A 170 -6.42 11.55 2.72
N HIS A 171 -5.75 12.65 2.46
CA HIS A 171 -6.25 13.71 1.58
C HIS A 171 -5.60 13.65 0.19
N ILE A 172 -6.43 13.48 -0.84
CA ILE A 172 -6.04 13.40 -2.25
C ILE A 172 -6.66 14.59 -2.98
N VAL A 173 -5.83 15.41 -3.62
CA VAL A 173 -6.30 16.57 -4.41
C VAL A 173 -6.07 16.32 -5.89
N LEU A 174 -7.10 16.60 -6.68
CA LEU A 174 -7.04 16.66 -8.14
C LEU A 174 -6.65 18.08 -8.56
N GLY A 175 -5.70 18.18 -9.50
CA GLY A 175 -5.27 19.45 -10.06
C GLY A 175 -3.90 19.94 -9.59
N SER A 176 -3.40 20.92 -10.35
CA SER A 176 -2.08 21.52 -10.13
C SER A 176 -2.04 22.54 -8.99
N SER A 177 -3.20 22.95 -8.46
CA SER A 177 -3.32 23.86 -7.34
C SER A 177 -2.86 23.15 -6.07
N ALA A 178 -1.60 23.40 -5.70
CA ALA A 178 -0.97 22.85 -4.52
C ALA A 178 -1.71 23.30 -3.25
N ALA A 179 -2.72 22.55 -2.82
CA ALA A 179 -3.18 22.63 -1.46
C ALA A 179 -1.99 22.23 -0.57
N SER A 180 -1.44 23.20 0.15
CA SER A 180 -0.25 23.04 1.00
C SER A 180 -0.39 21.93 2.04
N ASP A 181 -1.61 21.40 2.27
CA ASP A 181 -1.91 20.33 3.22
C ASP A 181 -2.32 18.97 2.59
N ALA A 182 -2.28 18.81 1.26
CA ALA A 182 -2.62 17.54 0.60
C ALA A 182 -1.54 16.46 0.76
N ASP A 183 -1.96 15.24 1.09
CA ASP A 183 -1.06 14.08 1.24
C ASP A 183 -0.65 13.50 -0.12
N ILE A 184 -1.57 13.53 -1.10
CA ILE A 184 -1.34 13.13 -2.49
C ILE A 184 -1.93 14.18 -3.43
N ILE A 185 -1.19 14.55 -4.47
CA ILE A 185 -1.62 15.52 -5.48
C ILE A 185 -1.54 14.87 -6.86
N CYS A 186 -2.65 14.83 -7.58
CA CYS A 186 -2.74 14.41 -8.97
C CYS A 186 -2.59 15.62 -9.89
N ALA A 187 -1.69 15.57 -10.88
CA ALA A 187 -1.47 16.71 -11.78
C ALA A 187 -2.68 17.05 -12.65
N SER A 188 -3.51 16.06 -12.96
CA SER A 188 -4.75 16.24 -13.74
C SER A 188 -5.91 16.64 -12.84
N ASP A 189 -6.76 17.56 -13.34
CA ASP A 189 -8.05 17.90 -12.72
C ASP A 189 -9.12 16.82 -12.98
N ASP A 190 -8.87 15.91 -13.93
CA ASP A 190 -9.75 14.80 -14.28
C ASP A 190 -9.50 13.55 -13.42
N LEU A 191 -10.51 12.71 -13.29
CA LEU A 191 -10.46 11.47 -12.52
C LEU A 191 -9.59 10.34 -13.16
N SER A 192 -8.99 10.59 -14.32
CA SER A 192 -8.25 9.61 -15.13
C SER A 192 -7.03 9.00 -14.43
N GLN A 193 -6.40 9.73 -13.51
CA GLN A 193 -5.21 9.29 -12.75
C GLN A 193 -5.55 8.44 -11.52
N LEU A 194 -6.78 8.51 -11.01
CA LEU A 194 -7.19 7.80 -9.79
C LEU A 194 -7.16 6.27 -9.91
N PRO A 195 -7.62 5.66 -11.02
CA PRO A 195 -7.46 4.21 -11.20
C PRO A 195 -6.01 3.77 -11.11
N LEU A 196 -5.08 4.57 -11.65
CA LEU A 196 -3.66 4.27 -11.65
C LEU A 196 -3.11 4.31 -10.22
N LEU A 197 -3.42 5.40 -9.49
CA LEU A 197 -3.03 5.58 -8.09
C LEU A 197 -3.52 4.43 -7.21
N LEU A 198 -4.83 4.18 -7.23
CA LEU A 198 -5.46 3.21 -6.34
C LEU A 198 -5.06 1.78 -6.69
N ARG A 199 -4.91 1.45 -7.98
CA ARG A 199 -4.40 0.14 -8.39
C ARG A 199 -2.97 -0.09 -7.90
N THR A 200 -2.10 0.91 -8.04
CA THR A 200 -0.72 0.80 -7.58
C THR A 200 -0.61 0.70 -6.07
N ALA A 201 -1.41 1.47 -5.33
CA ALA A 201 -1.51 1.34 -3.88
C ALA A 201 -1.96 -0.07 -3.47
N HIS A 202 -2.99 -0.63 -4.12
CA HIS A 202 -3.49 -1.97 -3.79
C HIS A 202 -2.49 -3.09 -4.16
N GLN A 203 -1.82 -2.97 -5.31
CA GLN A 203 -0.75 -3.89 -5.72
C GLN A 203 0.44 -3.84 -4.75
N LEU A 204 0.79 -2.65 -4.26
CA LEU A 204 1.83 -2.46 -3.26
C LEU A 204 1.53 -3.25 -1.99
N ARG A 205 0.29 -3.18 -1.47
CA ARG A 205 -0.13 -3.99 -0.31
C ARG A 205 0.08 -5.48 -0.55
N GLN A 206 -0.42 -5.99 -1.68
CA GLN A 206 -0.28 -7.41 -2.03
C GLN A 206 1.20 -7.84 -2.09
N LYS A 207 2.08 -7.00 -2.64
CA LYS A 207 3.52 -7.31 -2.69
C LYS A 207 4.19 -7.27 -1.33
N ILE A 208 3.80 -6.34 -0.47
CA ILE A 208 4.29 -6.29 0.92
C ILE A 208 3.91 -7.57 1.65
N GLU A 209 2.66 -8.02 1.52
CA GLU A 209 2.16 -9.26 2.14
C GLU A 209 2.88 -10.50 1.56
N GLN A 210 3.03 -10.59 0.24
CA GLN A 210 3.77 -11.66 -0.43
C GLN A 210 5.24 -11.73 0.01
N ASN A 211 5.94 -10.58 0.06
CA ASN A 211 7.32 -10.49 0.51
C ASN A 211 7.47 -10.93 1.98
N ALA A 212 6.51 -10.56 2.84
CA ALA A 212 6.49 -11.00 4.23
C ALA A 212 6.33 -12.53 4.32
N ILE A 213 5.35 -13.11 3.62
CA ILE A 213 5.10 -14.57 3.60
C ILE A 213 6.32 -15.33 3.07
N PHE A 214 6.93 -14.84 1.99
CA PHE A 214 8.13 -15.43 1.41
C PHE A 214 9.31 -15.39 2.39
N GLY A 215 9.53 -14.25 3.06
CA GLY A 215 10.57 -14.11 4.08
C GLY A 215 10.37 -15.06 5.25
N TYR A 216 9.14 -15.20 5.76
CA TYR A 216 8.84 -16.17 6.82
C TYR A 216 9.09 -17.61 6.38
N THR A 217 8.70 -17.95 5.15
CA THR A 217 8.92 -19.28 4.57
C THR A 217 10.41 -19.60 4.44
N MET A 218 11.22 -18.68 3.90
CA MET A 218 12.66 -18.87 3.76
C MET A 218 13.37 -18.98 5.12
N ASN A 219 12.94 -18.21 6.11
CA ASN A 219 13.45 -18.34 7.48
C ASN A 219 13.12 -19.70 8.08
N PHE A 220 11.88 -20.17 7.91
CA PHE A 220 11.46 -21.47 8.41
C PHE A 220 12.25 -22.62 7.78
N ILE A 221 12.43 -22.58 6.46
CA ILE A 221 13.24 -23.58 5.73
C ILE A 221 14.71 -23.53 6.20
N GLY A 222 15.29 -22.34 6.31
CA GLY A 222 16.68 -22.17 6.77
C GLY A 222 16.92 -22.74 8.16
N ILE A 223 16.01 -22.46 9.11
CA ILE A 223 16.08 -23.01 10.47
C ILE A 223 15.93 -24.54 10.45
N GLY A 224 14.97 -25.08 9.69
CA GLY A 224 14.75 -26.52 9.60
C GLY A 224 15.95 -27.27 9.01
N LEU A 225 16.52 -26.77 7.92
CA LEU A 225 17.70 -27.36 7.30
C LEU A 225 18.94 -27.25 8.20
N ALA A 226 19.09 -26.17 8.99
CA ALA A 226 20.15 -26.04 9.99
C ALA A 226 19.96 -27.04 11.15
N ALA A 227 18.72 -27.27 11.59
CA ALA A 227 18.39 -28.27 12.61
C ALA A 227 18.75 -29.69 12.16
N VAL A 228 18.56 -30.01 10.88
CA VAL A 228 18.97 -31.31 10.28
C VAL A 228 20.46 -31.33 9.92
N GLY A 229 21.19 -30.24 10.12
CA GLY A 229 22.64 -30.14 9.88
C GLY A 229 23.02 -30.15 8.40
N ILE A 230 22.07 -29.89 7.51
CA ILE A 230 22.32 -29.76 6.06
C ILE A 230 23.07 -28.45 5.79
N LEU A 231 22.75 -27.37 6.53
CA LEU A 231 23.53 -26.14 6.45
C LEU A 231 24.75 -26.23 7.37
N SER A 232 25.93 -26.12 6.77
CA SER A 232 27.12 -25.65 7.45
C SER A 232 27.09 -24.12 7.58
N PRO A 233 27.91 -23.49 8.44
CA PRO A 233 27.94 -22.03 8.57
C PRO A 233 28.16 -21.29 7.25
N PHE A 234 29.00 -21.83 6.35
CA PHE A 234 29.24 -21.26 5.03
C PHE A 234 28.00 -21.32 4.13
N VAL A 235 27.33 -22.48 4.08
CA VAL A 235 26.09 -22.65 3.30
C VAL A 235 24.95 -21.82 3.91
N GLY A 236 24.93 -21.66 5.24
CA GLY A 236 24.06 -20.73 5.98
C GLY A 236 24.16 -19.29 5.52
N ALA A 237 25.39 -18.79 5.37
CA ALA A 237 25.64 -17.45 4.85
C ALA A 237 25.15 -17.31 3.40
N LEU A 238 25.37 -18.33 2.56
CA LEU A 238 24.92 -18.32 1.16
C LEU A 238 23.38 -18.34 1.07
N TRP A 239 22.71 -19.13 1.92
CA TRP A 239 21.25 -19.14 2.04
C TRP A 239 20.71 -17.77 2.40
N HIS A 240 21.31 -17.13 3.39
CA HIS A 240 20.95 -15.77 3.80
C HIS A 240 21.04 -14.81 2.62
N ALA A 241 22.20 -14.79 1.92
CA ALA A 241 22.41 -13.92 0.77
C ALA A 241 21.44 -14.19 -0.40
N ALA A 242 21.15 -15.46 -0.69
CA ALA A 242 20.20 -15.84 -1.73
C ALA A 242 18.77 -15.41 -1.38
N SER A 243 18.34 -15.61 -0.14
CA SER A 243 16.99 -15.25 0.32
C SER A 243 16.72 -13.75 0.24
N THR A 244 17.70 -12.91 0.62
CA THR A 244 17.59 -11.45 0.56
C THR A 244 17.56 -10.96 -0.89
N ALA A 245 18.39 -11.55 -1.77
CA ALA A 245 18.38 -11.24 -3.20
C ALA A 245 17.04 -11.57 -3.86
N LEU A 246 16.42 -12.71 -3.53
CA LEU A 246 15.11 -13.09 -4.08
C LEU A 246 13.99 -12.12 -3.66
N ILE A 247 13.98 -11.70 -2.39
CA ILE A 247 13.02 -10.69 -1.89
C ILE A 247 13.21 -9.35 -2.61
N LEU A 248 14.47 -8.96 -2.83
CA LEU A 248 14.82 -7.73 -3.54
C LEU A 248 14.28 -7.76 -4.98
N VAL A 249 14.55 -8.84 -5.72
CA VAL A 249 14.04 -9.03 -7.09
C VAL A 249 12.52 -9.03 -7.13
N ASN A 250 11.86 -9.68 -6.16
CA ASN A 250 10.39 -9.65 -6.09
C ASN A 250 9.85 -8.24 -5.83
N THR A 251 10.55 -7.44 -5.04
CA THR A 251 10.20 -6.03 -4.78
C THR A 251 10.35 -5.19 -6.06
N GLU A 252 11.47 -5.33 -6.76
CA GLU A 252 11.78 -4.66 -8.02
C GLU A 252 10.79 -5.01 -9.14
N SER A 253 10.21 -6.22 -9.10
CA SER A 253 9.22 -6.65 -10.09
C SER A 253 7.97 -5.76 -10.15
N LEU A 254 7.74 -4.86 -9.17
CA LEU A 254 6.64 -3.88 -9.23
C LEU A 254 6.89 -2.88 -10.36
N HIS A 255 8.13 -2.42 -10.49
CA HIS A 255 8.57 -1.56 -11.58
C HIS A 255 8.46 -2.28 -12.93
N LEU A 256 8.88 -3.56 -12.99
CA LEU A 256 8.84 -4.35 -14.22
C LEU A 256 7.42 -4.73 -14.67
N ALA A 257 6.52 -5.11 -13.75
CA ALA A 257 5.14 -5.46 -14.09
C ALA A 257 4.39 -4.28 -14.73
N GLN A 258 4.66 -3.05 -14.26
CA GLN A 258 4.06 -1.84 -14.80
C GLN A 258 4.72 -1.38 -16.12
N VAL A 259 6.01 -1.65 -16.31
CA VAL A 259 6.72 -1.40 -17.59
C VAL A 259 6.33 -2.42 -18.67
N TYR A 260 6.07 -3.68 -18.31
CA TYR A 260 5.61 -4.72 -19.25
C TYR A 260 4.15 -4.50 -19.70
N GLU A 261 3.25 -4.02 -18.83
CA GLU A 261 1.87 -3.69 -19.23
C GLU A 261 1.81 -2.61 -20.33
N LYS A 262 2.74 -1.64 -20.32
CA LYS A 262 2.89 -0.64 -21.41
C LYS A 262 3.30 -1.27 -22.75
N LYS A 263 4.21 -2.25 -22.75
CA LYS A 263 4.63 -2.93 -24.00
C LYS A 263 3.49 -3.73 -24.64
N PHE A 264 2.64 -4.37 -23.83
CA PHE A 264 1.51 -5.14 -24.35
C PHE A 264 0.30 -4.25 -24.75
N ALA A 265 0.09 -3.11 -24.06
CA ALA A 265 -0.93 -2.15 -24.47
C ALA A 265 -0.61 -1.48 -25.83
N PHE A 266 0.67 -1.20 -26.11
CA PHE A 266 1.11 -0.70 -27.43
C PHE A 266 1.12 -1.77 -28.52
N SER A 267 1.35 -3.05 -28.18
CA SER A 267 1.34 -4.14 -29.17
C SER A 267 -0.05 -4.55 -29.64
N LYS A 268 -1.12 -4.13 -28.95
CA LYS A 268 -2.53 -4.37 -29.37
C LYS A 268 -3.18 -3.16 -30.06
N ALA A 269 -2.43 -2.06 -30.23
CA ALA A 269 -2.91 -0.82 -30.85
C ALA A 269 -2.30 -0.57 -32.24
N VAL A 270 -1.74 -1.60 -32.89
CA VAL A 270 -1.24 -1.58 -34.27
C VAL A 270 -1.95 -2.66 -35.07
#